data_AF-A0A918TGG1-F1
#
_entry.id   AF-A0A918TGG1-F1
#
_cell.length_a   1.000
_cell.length_b   1.000
_cell.length_c   1.000
_cell.angle_alpha   90.00
_cell.angle_beta   90.00
_cell.angle_gamma   90.00
#
_symmetry.space_group_name_H-M   'P 1'
#
loop_
_entity.id
_entity.type
_entity.pdbx_description
1 polymer ?
#
loop_
_entity_poly.entity_id
_entity_poly.type
_entity_poly.pdbx_seq_one_letter_code
_entity_poly.pdbx_strand_id
1 'polypeptide(L)'
;MKKLAFLTLLASPAQADCAGDWAALSGALEKAGLTVNVAAPAAEWGGWCSITALDVLAPGDFIPDYSAKSLKWRGKGLSGLYAFDAQPEHLEIDLDDFRILTKTPDPVMTYLMRAQSVRGAIDLEFDADWNPSQKTLEINTLELGFPGDNEIALQATLTGVDLSGRSAIMGSATSFALNRLQLGLETNGLFETYLLFPLFSTLLSTEQPPETQMAALKTQINSGIAALPDTSFPTETKASLTAMIDQLPNPSGTLNLTMTSDKGIGPAQTLPFILTGVPRSVQDLAPLFNGMNVTATFSPSEQEADDD
;
A
#
# COMPACT_ATOMS: atom_id res chain seq x y z
N MET A 1 43.94 -15.79 38.05
CA MET A 1 43.50 -14.44 37.60
C MET A 1 44.29 -14.05 36.35
N LYS A 2 43.73 -14.29 35.17
CA LYS A 2 44.28 -13.84 33.87
C LYS A 2 43.16 -13.13 33.13
N LYS A 3 43.36 -11.85 32.83
CA LYS A 3 42.47 -11.02 32.00
C LYS A 3 42.61 -11.49 30.55
N LEU A 4 41.55 -12.03 29.96
CA LEU A 4 41.38 -12.10 28.51
C LEU A 4 40.50 -10.91 28.13
N ALA A 5 41.11 -9.90 27.52
CA ALA A 5 40.39 -8.84 26.83
C ALA A 5 39.83 -9.43 25.53
N PHE A 6 38.52 -9.65 25.49
CA PHE A 6 37.81 -9.89 24.23
C PHE A 6 37.68 -8.53 23.55
N LEU A 7 38.56 -8.26 22.59
CA LEU A 7 38.36 -7.20 21.61
C LEU A 7 37.20 -7.66 20.71
N THR A 8 35.98 -7.29 21.05
CA THR A 8 34.88 -7.27 20.09
C THR A 8 35.26 -6.23 19.04
N LEU A 9 35.64 -6.70 17.86
CA LEU A 9 35.54 -5.93 16.62
C LEU A 9 34.05 -5.58 16.45
N LEU A 10 33.63 -4.46 17.04
CA LEU A 10 32.46 -3.74 16.56
C LEU A 10 32.85 -3.26 15.18
N ALA A 11 32.49 -4.04 14.14
CA ALA A 11 32.30 -3.46 12.83
C ALA A 11 31.29 -2.35 13.04
N SER A 12 31.75 -1.10 13.03
CA SER A 12 30.84 0.04 12.98
C SER A 12 29.89 -0.24 11.82
N PRO A 13 28.57 -0.25 12.03
CA PRO A 13 27.64 -0.31 10.90
C PRO A 13 28.09 0.79 9.94
N ALA A 14 28.24 0.45 8.66
CA ALA A 14 28.61 1.41 7.64
C ALA A 14 27.73 2.66 7.84
N GLN A 15 28.36 3.81 8.06
CA GLN A 15 27.65 5.01 8.44
C GLN A 15 26.71 5.37 7.29
N ALA A 16 25.41 5.43 7.56
CA ALA A 16 24.41 5.70 6.53
C ALA A 16 24.67 7.10 5.92
N ASP A 17 24.66 7.20 4.59
CA ASP A 17 24.83 8.47 3.87
C ASP A 17 23.49 9.20 3.77
N CYS A 18 22.90 9.55 4.91
CA CYS A 18 21.56 10.13 4.96
C CYS A 18 21.42 11.41 4.12
N ALA A 19 22.51 12.19 4.00
CA ALA A 19 22.53 13.39 3.17
C ALA A 19 22.50 13.06 1.67
N GLY A 20 23.31 12.09 1.22
CA GLY A 20 23.28 11.61 -0.16
C GLY A 20 21.96 10.96 -0.51
N ASP A 21 21.45 10.12 0.39
CA ASP A 21 20.15 9.44 0.26
C ASP A 21 19.01 10.42 0.06
N TRP A 22 18.92 11.40 0.95
CA TRP A 22 17.88 12.41 0.88
C TRP A 22 18.01 13.31 -0.36
N ALA A 23 19.23 13.75 -0.70
CA ALA A 23 19.44 14.65 -1.83
C ALA A 23 18.94 14.05 -3.16
N ALA A 24 19.03 12.73 -3.31
CA ALA A 24 18.50 12.04 -4.47
C ALA A 24 16.98 11.96 -4.47
N LEU A 25 16.36 11.62 -3.32
CA LEU A 25 14.91 11.59 -3.18
C LEU A 25 14.30 12.98 -3.40
N SER A 26 14.81 14.00 -2.72
CA SER A 26 14.33 15.38 -2.87
C SER A 26 14.53 15.89 -4.30
N GLY A 27 15.68 15.56 -4.92
CA GLY A 27 15.94 15.91 -6.32
C GLY A 27 14.98 15.24 -7.31
N ALA A 28 14.47 14.04 -7.02
CA ALA A 28 13.43 13.40 -7.83
C ALA A 28 12.08 14.08 -7.67
N LEU A 29 11.70 14.46 -6.44
CA LEU A 29 10.48 15.21 -6.15
C LEU A 29 10.49 16.59 -6.81
N GLU A 30 11.62 17.30 -6.74
CA GLU A 30 11.81 18.60 -7.40
C GLU A 30 11.71 18.52 -8.93
N LYS A 31 12.27 17.46 -9.54
CA LYS A 31 12.10 17.20 -10.98
C LYS A 31 10.65 16.92 -11.37
N ALA A 32 9.85 16.39 -10.45
CA ALA A 32 8.40 16.23 -10.62
C ALA A 32 7.62 17.54 -10.41
N GLY A 33 8.30 18.65 -10.10
CA GLY A 33 7.71 19.96 -9.88
C GLY A 33 7.25 20.21 -8.45
N LEU A 34 7.59 19.33 -7.51
CA LEU A 34 7.23 19.46 -6.09
C LEU A 34 8.30 20.26 -5.33
N THR A 35 7.90 21.09 -4.38
CA THR A 35 8.83 21.78 -3.48
C THR A 35 8.90 21.02 -2.17
N VAL A 36 10.10 20.68 -1.70
CA VAL A 36 10.27 19.93 -0.46
C VAL A 36 10.87 20.84 0.61
N ASN A 37 10.17 20.99 1.73
CA ASN A 37 10.64 21.71 2.90
C ASN A 37 10.84 20.72 4.05
N VAL A 38 12.08 20.64 4.52
CA VAL A 38 12.47 19.71 5.58
C VAL A 38 13.57 20.30 6.44
N ALA A 39 13.71 19.77 7.65
CA ALA A 39 14.99 19.83 8.35
C ALA A 39 16.05 18.98 7.62
N ALA A 40 17.33 19.26 7.86
CA ALA A 40 18.40 18.43 7.32
C ALA A 40 18.25 16.98 7.82
N PRO A 41 18.46 15.96 6.96
CA PRO A 41 18.40 14.57 7.37
C PRO A 41 19.46 14.27 8.44
N ALA A 42 19.10 13.45 9.42
CA ALA A 42 19.98 13.03 10.50
C ALA A 42 20.19 11.52 10.47
N ALA A 43 21.39 11.08 10.84
CA ALA A 43 21.64 9.68 11.12
C ALA A 43 21.23 9.35 12.57
N GLU A 44 20.49 8.27 12.74
CA GLU A 44 20.05 7.71 14.01
C GLU A 44 20.79 6.41 14.35
N TRP A 45 20.55 5.90 15.55
CA TRP A 45 21.10 4.61 15.97
C TRP A 45 20.51 3.46 15.14
N GLY A 46 21.31 2.42 14.88
CA GLY A 46 20.86 1.26 14.10
C GLY A 46 20.86 1.46 12.57
N GLY A 47 21.54 2.49 12.07
CA GLY A 47 21.70 2.73 10.63
C GLY A 47 20.50 3.42 9.98
N TRP A 48 19.55 3.90 10.78
CA TRP A 48 18.43 4.71 10.33
C TRP A 48 18.89 6.10 9.90
N CYS A 49 18.30 6.58 8.82
CA CYS A 49 18.26 7.98 8.47
C CYS A 49 16.86 8.52 8.79
N SER A 50 16.79 9.76 9.25
CA SER A 50 15.52 10.37 9.59
C SER A 50 15.42 11.84 9.18
N ILE A 51 14.19 12.25 8.91
CA ILE A 51 13.79 13.64 8.71
C ILE A 51 12.58 13.90 9.58
N THR A 52 12.56 15.08 10.20
CA THR A 52 11.42 15.57 10.97
C THR A 52 10.77 16.75 10.26
N ALA A 53 9.45 16.87 10.38
CA ALA A 53 8.63 17.92 9.76
C ALA A 53 8.86 17.96 8.24
N LEU A 54 8.44 16.90 7.56
CA LEU A 54 8.45 16.80 6.11
C LEU A 54 7.22 17.50 5.54
N ASP A 55 7.44 18.51 4.69
CA ASP A 55 6.40 19.13 3.89
C ASP A 55 6.77 19.02 2.40
N VAL A 56 5.88 18.44 1.60
CA VAL A 56 5.99 18.35 0.14
C VAL A 56 4.86 19.16 -0.47
N LEU A 57 5.20 20.28 -1.09
CA LEU A 57 4.26 21.24 -1.65
C LEU A 57 4.11 21.02 -3.15
N ALA A 58 2.89 20.78 -3.60
CA ALA A 58 2.59 20.61 -5.02
C ALA A 58 2.20 21.94 -5.68
N PRO A 59 2.51 22.18 -6.96
CA PRO A 59 2.12 23.41 -7.63
C PRO A 59 0.64 23.38 -8.01
N GLY A 60 -0.08 24.49 -7.82
CA GLY A 60 -1.47 24.66 -8.26
C GLY A 60 -2.54 24.50 -7.17
N ASP A 61 -3.75 24.95 -7.49
CA ASP A 61 -4.94 24.81 -6.64
C ASP A 61 -5.55 23.41 -6.78
N PHE A 62 -6.15 22.89 -5.70
CA PHE A 62 -6.76 21.55 -5.63
C PHE A 62 -5.81 20.36 -5.78
N ILE A 63 -4.52 20.62 -6.01
CA ILE A 63 -3.47 19.60 -5.90
C ILE A 63 -3.01 19.60 -4.43
N PRO A 64 -3.12 18.47 -3.72
CA PRO A 64 -2.81 18.43 -2.30
C PRO A 64 -1.32 18.65 -2.05
N ASP A 65 -1.02 19.33 -0.94
CA ASP A 65 0.29 19.20 -0.31
C ASP A 65 0.31 17.94 0.55
N TYR A 66 1.50 17.48 0.90
CA TYR A 66 1.71 16.35 1.79
C TYR A 66 2.56 16.79 2.97
N SER A 67 2.21 16.35 4.17
CA SER A 67 3.04 16.58 5.36
C SER A 67 3.22 15.29 6.14
N ALA A 68 4.36 15.11 6.79
CA ALA A 68 4.59 14.06 7.77
C ALA A 68 5.39 14.58 8.96
N LYS A 69 5.12 14.06 10.16
CA LYS A 69 5.88 14.43 11.37
C LYS A 69 7.29 13.88 11.31
N SER A 70 7.45 12.63 10.87
CA SER A 70 8.77 12.09 10.57
C SER A 70 8.74 11.06 9.47
N LEU A 71 9.83 11.00 8.71
CA LEU A 71 10.15 9.95 7.76
C LEU A 71 11.49 9.36 8.19
N LYS A 72 11.53 8.05 8.38
CA LYS A 72 12.73 7.28 8.64
C LYS A 72 12.91 6.25 7.53
N TRP A 73 14.16 6.00 7.17
CA TRP A 73 14.50 4.96 6.23
C TRP A 73 15.84 4.33 6.58
N ARG A 74 16.01 3.07 6.21
CA ARG A 74 17.30 2.40 6.15
C ARG A 74 17.27 1.31 5.10
N GLY A 75 18.43 0.82 4.73
CA GLY A 75 18.49 -0.22 3.73
C GLY A 75 19.90 -0.55 3.29
N LYS A 76 20.00 -1.60 2.49
CA LYS A 76 21.24 -2.04 1.87
C LYS A 76 21.20 -1.69 0.39
N GLY A 77 22.23 -1.01 -0.11
CA GLY A 77 22.32 -0.64 -1.52
C GLY A 77 21.51 0.59 -1.91
N LEU A 78 21.10 1.42 -0.94
CA LEU A 78 20.37 2.67 -1.19
C LEU A 78 21.11 3.60 -2.16
N SER A 79 22.45 3.59 -2.17
CA SER A 79 23.26 4.36 -3.13
C SER A 79 22.91 4.15 -4.61
N GLY A 80 22.34 3.00 -4.96
CA GLY A 80 21.92 2.68 -6.33
C GLY A 80 20.59 3.31 -6.76
N LEU A 81 19.71 3.64 -5.81
CA LEU A 81 18.40 4.27 -6.08
C LEU A 81 18.57 5.57 -6.84
N TYR A 82 19.66 6.30 -6.57
CA TYR A 82 19.87 7.68 -6.99
C TYR A 82 20.11 7.83 -8.49
N ALA A 83 20.70 6.82 -9.10
CA ALA A 83 20.94 6.77 -10.53
C ALA A 83 19.90 5.91 -11.28
N PHE A 84 18.96 5.28 -10.57
CA PHE A 84 18.16 4.16 -11.07
C PHE A 84 19.02 3.04 -11.67
N ASP A 85 20.26 2.94 -11.20
CA ASP A 85 21.24 1.99 -11.68
C ASP A 85 21.09 0.64 -10.97
N ALA A 86 20.54 0.61 -9.75
CA ALA A 86 20.14 -0.60 -9.03
C ALA A 86 19.17 -0.24 -7.89
N GLN A 87 18.17 -1.07 -7.60
CA GLN A 87 17.36 -0.93 -6.40
C GLN A 87 18.07 -1.54 -5.17
N PRO A 88 17.72 -1.11 -3.95
CA PRO A 88 18.26 -1.69 -2.74
C PRO A 88 17.91 -3.16 -2.63
N GLU A 89 18.82 -3.94 -2.05
CA GLU A 89 18.57 -5.33 -1.66
C GLU A 89 17.65 -5.43 -0.44
N HIS A 90 17.59 -4.37 0.35
CA HIS A 90 16.75 -4.29 1.54
C HIS A 90 16.36 -2.83 1.77
N LEU A 91 15.09 -2.57 2.04
CA LEU A 91 14.55 -1.23 2.27
C LEU A 91 13.49 -1.28 3.38
N GLU A 92 13.76 -0.53 4.44
CA GLU A 92 12.79 -0.25 5.49
C GLU A 92 12.43 1.24 5.46
N ILE A 93 11.14 1.54 5.60
CA ILE A 93 10.57 2.89 5.68
C ILE A 93 9.57 2.93 6.83
N ASP A 94 9.67 3.98 7.64
CA ASP A 94 8.71 4.31 8.70
C ASP A 94 8.30 5.78 8.52
N LEU A 95 7.00 6.02 8.35
CA LEU A 95 6.42 7.33 8.13
C LEU A 95 5.34 7.58 9.17
N ASP A 96 5.56 8.57 10.02
CA ASP A 96 4.71 8.93 11.15
C ASP A 96 3.92 10.20 10.85
N ASP A 97 2.62 10.16 11.14
CA ASP A 97 1.67 11.27 11.04
C ASP A 97 1.63 11.88 9.63
N PHE A 98 1.54 11.03 8.60
CA PHE A 98 1.35 11.45 7.21
C PHE A 98 -0.03 12.03 6.99
N ARG A 99 -0.10 13.14 6.26
CA ARG A 99 -1.33 13.87 5.99
C ARG A 99 -1.37 14.36 4.55
N ILE A 100 -2.57 14.28 3.98
CA ILE A 100 -2.89 14.85 2.68
C ILE A 100 -3.63 16.16 2.93
N LEU A 101 -3.04 17.26 2.49
CA LEU A 101 -3.48 18.63 2.76
C LEU A 101 -4.05 19.26 1.49
N THR A 102 -5.36 19.15 1.29
CA THR A 102 -6.02 19.78 0.15
C THR A 102 -5.90 21.31 0.21
N LYS A 103 -5.56 21.91 -0.94
CA LYS A 103 -5.54 23.36 -1.13
C LYS A 103 -6.69 23.84 -1.97
N THR A 104 -7.14 25.04 -1.70
CA THR A 104 -8.16 25.73 -2.50
C THR A 104 -7.72 27.18 -2.76
N PRO A 105 -8.29 27.83 -3.79
CA PRO A 105 -8.01 29.25 -4.04
C PRO A 105 -8.41 30.18 -2.88
N ASP A 106 -9.30 29.74 -1.99
CA ASP A 106 -9.69 30.46 -0.78
C ASP A 106 -8.71 30.14 0.37
N PRO A 107 -7.93 31.12 0.88
CA PRO A 107 -6.99 30.89 1.96
C PRO A 107 -7.67 30.53 3.29
N VAL A 108 -8.90 30.99 3.54
CA VAL A 108 -9.65 30.64 4.75
C VAL A 108 -10.07 29.17 4.68
N MET A 109 -10.61 28.74 3.55
CA MET A 109 -10.98 27.33 3.36
C MET A 109 -9.75 26.42 3.45
N THR A 110 -8.64 26.79 2.81
CA THR A 110 -7.37 26.05 2.91
C THR A 110 -6.89 25.92 4.37
N TYR A 111 -6.97 27.00 5.15
CA TYR A 111 -6.64 26.95 6.58
C TYR A 111 -7.56 26.00 7.35
N LEU A 112 -8.88 26.07 7.13
CA LEU A 112 -9.85 25.20 7.80
C LEU A 112 -9.64 23.72 7.45
N MET A 113 -9.41 23.39 6.18
CA MET A 113 -9.12 22.03 5.74
C MET A 113 -7.83 21.49 6.38
N ARG A 114 -6.77 22.31 6.44
CA ARG A 114 -5.53 21.95 7.15
C ARG A 114 -5.78 21.72 8.64
N ALA A 115 -6.55 22.58 9.30
CA ALA A 115 -6.88 22.42 10.72
C ALA A 115 -7.68 21.13 10.99
N GLN A 116 -8.54 20.71 10.06
CA GLN A 116 -9.31 19.46 10.16
C GLN A 116 -8.45 18.21 9.90
N SER A 117 -7.47 18.31 9.01
CA SER A 117 -6.57 17.19 8.65
C SER A 117 -5.76 16.63 9.83
N VAL A 118 -5.65 17.37 10.94
CA VAL A 118 -4.95 16.94 12.15
C VAL A 118 -5.49 15.62 12.71
N ARG A 119 -6.76 15.32 12.46
CA ARG A 119 -7.39 14.05 12.88
C ARG A 119 -7.28 12.93 11.85
N GLY A 120 -6.72 13.23 10.68
CA GLY A 120 -6.63 12.35 9.51
C GLY A 120 -5.24 11.75 9.29
N ALA A 121 -4.44 11.64 10.36
CA ALA A 121 -3.08 11.13 10.30
C ALA A 121 -3.05 9.68 9.83
N ILE A 122 -2.10 9.36 8.95
CA ILE A 122 -1.84 8.02 8.44
C ILE A 122 -0.41 7.66 8.83
N ASP A 123 -0.22 6.47 9.37
CA ASP A 123 1.11 5.93 9.66
C ASP A 123 1.43 4.86 8.62
N LEU A 124 2.70 4.74 8.22
CA LEU A 124 3.14 3.72 7.27
C LEU A 124 4.41 3.04 7.78
N GLU A 125 4.38 1.72 7.80
CA GLU A 125 5.55 0.86 7.96
C GLU A 125 5.72 0.02 6.70
N PHE A 126 6.94 -0.03 6.17
CA PHE A 126 7.27 -0.82 5.00
C PHE A 126 8.63 -1.48 5.17
N ASP A 127 8.70 -2.78 4.90
CA ASP A 127 9.91 -3.59 4.87
C ASP A 127 9.89 -4.53 3.66
N ALA A 128 10.96 -4.49 2.87
CA ALA A 128 11.12 -5.36 1.73
C ALA A 128 12.56 -5.79 1.48
N ASP A 129 12.71 -7.03 1.04
CA ASP A 129 13.97 -7.64 0.61
C ASP A 129 13.91 -8.00 -0.87
N TRP A 130 14.96 -7.65 -1.62
CA TRP A 130 15.16 -8.08 -2.99
C TRP A 130 16.41 -8.93 -3.12
N ASN A 131 16.22 -10.17 -3.58
CA ASN A 131 17.31 -11.09 -3.88
C ASN A 131 17.65 -11.04 -5.39
N PRO A 132 18.76 -10.40 -5.80
CA PRO A 132 19.14 -10.30 -7.21
C PRO A 132 19.47 -11.65 -7.86
N SER A 133 19.98 -12.62 -7.08
CA SER A 133 20.36 -13.93 -7.61
C SER A 133 19.15 -14.80 -7.94
N GLN A 134 18.07 -14.66 -7.16
CA GLN A 134 16.83 -15.39 -7.36
C GLN A 134 15.78 -14.58 -8.15
N LYS A 135 15.99 -13.28 -8.31
CA LYS A 135 15.01 -12.32 -8.86
C LYS A 135 13.69 -12.37 -8.08
N THR A 136 13.81 -12.45 -6.77
CA THR A 136 12.68 -12.51 -5.84
C THR A 136 12.61 -11.22 -5.05
N LEU A 137 11.43 -10.61 -5.00
CA LEU A 137 11.10 -9.49 -4.13
C LEU A 137 10.12 -9.99 -3.07
N GLU A 138 10.49 -9.85 -1.81
CA GLU A 138 9.67 -10.15 -0.64
C GLU A 138 9.29 -8.82 0.00
N ILE A 139 7.99 -8.54 0.06
CA ILE A 139 7.43 -7.47 0.89
C ILE A 139 7.06 -8.15 2.20
N ASN A 140 7.91 -7.96 3.21
CA ASN A 140 7.75 -8.57 4.53
C ASN A 140 6.62 -7.89 5.30
N THR A 141 6.57 -6.57 5.20
CA THR A 141 5.58 -5.72 5.86
C THR A 141 5.24 -4.55 4.95
N LEU A 142 3.94 -4.28 4.79
CA LEU A 142 3.41 -2.99 4.38
C LEU A 142 2.17 -2.76 5.23
N GLU A 143 2.29 -1.91 6.23
CA GLU A 143 1.22 -1.56 7.16
C GLU A 143 0.87 -0.10 7.01
N LEU A 144 -0.42 0.20 6.90
CA LEU A 144 -0.98 1.54 6.84
C LEU A 144 -1.99 1.69 7.96
N GLY A 145 -1.65 2.49 8.96
CA GLY A 145 -2.54 2.85 10.06
C GLY A 145 -3.37 4.08 9.68
N PHE A 146 -4.68 4.02 9.92
CA PHE A 146 -5.61 5.12 9.70
C PHE A 146 -6.34 5.46 11.00
N PRO A 147 -6.93 6.66 11.12
CA PRO A 147 -7.66 7.05 12.32
C PRO A 147 -8.85 6.11 12.60
N GLY A 148 -9.13 5.85 13.88
CA GLY A 148 -10.28 5.06 14.31
C GLY A 148 -10.04 3.55 14.23
N ASP A 149 -8.85 3.08 14.62
CA ASP A 149 -8.46 1.67 14.63
C ASP A 149 -8.69 1.00 13.26
N ASN A 150 -8.28 1.69 12.20
CA ASN A 150 -8.40 1.25 10.83
C ASN A 150 -7.00 0.88 10.31
N GLU A 151 -6.85 -0.25 9.64
CA GLU A 151 -5.53 -0.74 9.22
C GLU A 151 -5.60 -1.48 7.88
N ILE A 152 -4.55 -1.29 7.06
CA ILE A 152 -4.28 -2.15 5.90
C ILE A 152 -2.90 -2.76 6.09
N ALA A 153 -2.82 -4.09 6.19
CA ALA A 153 -1.58 -4.84 6.29
C ALA A 153 -1.38 -5.72 5.05
N LEU A 154 -0.18 -5.73 4.47
CA LEU A 154 0.13 -6.48 3.27
C LEU A 154 1.49 -7.17 3.36
N GLN A 155 1.53 -8.42 2.93
CA GLN A 155 2.77 -9.17 2.69
C GLN A 155 2.70 -9.80 1.30
N ALA A 156 3.81 -9.82 0.57
CA ALA A 156 3.82 -10.39 -0.77
C ALA A 156 5.16 -11.02 -1.15
N THR A 157 5.10 -12.02 -2.02
CA THR A 157 6.29 -12.61 -2.65
C THR A 157 6.11 -12.57 -4.15
N LEU A 158 7.03 -11.87 -4.83
CA LEU A 158 7.09 -11.77 -6.28
C LEU A 158 8.37 -12.43 -6.79
N THR A 159 8.27 -13.22 -7.84
CA THR A 159 9.41 -13.79 -8.55
C THR A 159 9.55 -13.20 -9.95
N GLY A 160 10.70 -13.35 -10.59
CA GLY A 160 10.96 -12.81 -11.92
C GLY A 160 11.07 -11.28 -11.98
N VAL A 161 11.24 -10.63 -10.81
CA VAL A 161 11.41 -9.18 -10.68
C VAL A 161 12.90 -8.86 -10.72
N ASP A 162 13.31 -8.08 -11.72
CA ASP A 162 14.69 -7.69 -11.92
C ASP A 162 14.86 -6.19 -11.63
N LEU A 163 15.35 -5.90 -10.43
CA LEU A 163 15.56 -4.53 -9.96
C LEU A 163 17.01 -4.04 -10.14
N SER A 164 17.82 -4.75 -10.93
CA SER A 164 19.25 -4.45 -11.13
C SER A 164 19.53 -3.19 -11.94
N GLY A 165 18.50 -2.44 -12.32
CA GLY A 165 18.60 -1.16 -13.01
C GLY A 165 17.36 -0.86 -13.84
N ARG A 166 17.21 0.39 -14.31
CA ARG A 166 16.01 0.86 -15.02
C ARG A 166 15.58 -0.03 -16.20
N SER A 167 16.51 -0.44 -17.05
CA SER A 167 16.20 -1.29 -18.21
C SER A 167 15.76 -2.69 -17.80
N ALA A 168 16.34 -3.22 -16.72
CA ALA A 168 15.96 -4.52 -16.17
C ALA A 168 14.56 -4.47 -15.54
N ILE A 169 14.24 -3.39 -14.80
CA ILE A 169 12.90 -3.15 -14.25
C ILE A 169 11.87 -3.15 -15.38
N MET A 170 12.13 -2.38 -16.45
CA MET A 170 11.23 -2.33 -17.61
C MET A 170 11.11 -3.70 -18.30
N GLY A 171 12.18 -4.48 -18.39
CA GLY A 171 12.13 -5.85 -18.92
C GLY A 171 11.32 -6.81 -18.05
N SER A 172 11.43 -6.66 -16.72
CA SER A 172 10.74 -7.50 -15.74
C SER A 172 9.22 -7.37 -15.75
N ALA A 173 8.70 -6.27 -16.30
CA ALA A 173 7.27 -6.04 -16.50
C ALA A 173 6.58 -7.13 -17.36
N THR A 174 7.35 -7.99 -18.05
CA THR A 174 6.84 -9.12 -18.84
C THR A 174 7.07 -10.48 -18.19
N SER A 175 7.83 -10.55 -17.09
CA SER A 175 8.26 -11.82 -16.47
C SER A 175 7.96 -11.94 -14.98
N PHE A 176 7.47 -10.89 -14.32
CA PHE A 176 7.15 -10.98 -12.90
C PHE A 176 6.02 -11.99 -12.65
N ALA A 177 5.99 -12.57 -11.46
CA ALA A 177 4.90 -13.43 -11.02
C ALA A 177 4.65 -13.21 -9.52
N LEU A 178 3.42 -12.87 -9.15
CA LEU A 178 2.97 -12.79 -7.76
C LEU A 178 2.63 -14.19 -7.26
N ASN A 179 3.47 -14.75 -6.40
CA ASN A 179 3.33 -16.13 -5.90
C ASN A 179 2.52 -16.20 -4.61
N ARG A 180 2.67 -15.19 -3.74
CA ARG A 180 1.95 -15.11 -2.47
C ARG A 180 1.54 -13.66 -2.21
N LEU A 181 0.33 -13.49 -1.70
CA LEU A 181 -0.18 -12.24 -1.16
C LEU A 181 -0.95 -12.56 0.12
N GLN A 182 -0.70 -11.79 1.16
CA GLN A 182 -1.53 -11.75 2.35
C GLN A 182 -1.96 -10.30 2.53
N LEU A 183 -3.26 -10.10 2.71
CA LEU A 183 -3.88 -8.81 2.93
C LEU A 183 -4.73 -8.91 4.19
N GLY A 184 -4.38 -8.12 5.21
CA GLY A 184 -5.23 -7.81 6.35
C GLY A 184 -5.87 -6.45 6.12
N LEU A 185 -7.15 -6.35 6.43
CA LEU A 185 -7.90 -5.10 6.39
C LEU A 185 -8.77 -5.03 7.64
N GLU A 186 -8.53 -4.04 8.48
CA GLU A 186 -9.39 -3.65 9.57
C GLU A 186 -10.14 -2.39 9.18
N THR A 187 -11.47 -2.48 9.17
CA THR A 187 -12.36 -1.37 8.79
C THR A 187 -13.35 -1.10 9.91
N ASN A 188 -13.32 0.12 10.42
CA ASN A 188 -14.16 0.75 11.43
C ASN A 188 -14.46 2.19 10.93
N GLY A 189 -14.88 2.33 9.67
CA GLY A 189 -15.07 3.63 9.01
C GLY A 189 -14.05 3.97 7.90
N LEU A 190 -13.08 3.09 7.61
CA LEU A 190 -12.08 3.28 6.55
C LEU A 190 -12.75 3.43 5.19
N PHE A 191 -13.72 2.57 4.89
CA PHE A 191 -14.40 2.60 3.60
C PHE A 191 -15.11 3.93 3.39
N GLU A 192 -15.89 4.38 4.36
CA GLU A 192 -16.70 5.59 4.35
C GLU A 192 -15.83 6.83 4.20
N THR A 193 -14.69 6.85 4.90
CA THR A 193 -13.81 8.02 4.97
C THR A 193 -12.89 8.12 3.74
N TYR A 194 -12.33 6.99 3.29
CA TYR A 194 -11.23 7.01 2.32
C TYR A 194 -11.59 6.38 0.97
N LEU A 195 -12.47 5.39 0.93
CA LEU A 195 -12.72 4.60 -0.28
C LEU A 195 -14.06 4.90 -0.95
N LEU A 196 -15.05 5.39 -0.21
CA LEU A 196 -16.42 5.52 -0.68
C LEU A 196 -16.50 6.50 -1.85
N PHE A 197 -15.98 7.71 -1.69
CA PHE A 197 -15.99 8.69 -2.78
C PHE A 197 -15.19 8.23 -4.03
N PRO A 198 -13.91 7.83 -3.95
CA PRO A 198 -13.17 7.44 -5.14
C PRO A 198 -13.71 6.17 -5.82
N LEU A 199 -14.19 5.18 -5.06
CA LEU A 199 -14.76 3.97 -5.65
C LEU A 199 -16.13 4.25 -6.27
N PHE A 200 -17.05 4.90 -5.55
CA PHE A 200 -18.43 5.00 -5.99
C PHE A 200 -18.70 6.16 -6.95
N SER A 201 -17.85 7.19 -6.99
CA SER A 201 -17.99 8.27 -7.99
C SER A 201 -17.88 7.80 -9.44
N THR A 202 -17.20 6.67 -9.67
CA THR A 202 -17.08 6.05 -11.00
C THR A 202 -18.09 4.93 -11.25
N LEU A 203 -18.60 4.30 -10.18
CA LEU A 203 -19.53 3.18 -10.27
C LEU A 203 -21.00 3.58 -10.26
N LEU A 204 -21.33 4.72 -9.63
CA LEU A 204 -22.70 5.21 -9.51
C LEU A 204 -22.98 6.32 -10.54
N SER A 205 -24.15 6.26 -11.18
CA SER A 205 -24.66 7.32 -12.04
C SER A 205 -25.57 8.27 -11.28
N THR A 206 -25.84 9.45 -11.87
CA THR A 206 -26.82 10.40 -11.31
C THR A 206 -28.26 10.10 -11.75
N GLU A 207 -28.48 9.07 -12.57
CA GLU A 207 -29.77 8.78 -13.20
C GLU A 207 -30.72 8.00 -12.30
N GLN A 208 -30.20 7.32 -11.28
CA GLN A 208 -30.97 6.50 -10.33
C GLN A 208 -30.63 6.86 -8.89
N PRO A 209 -31.54 6.62 -7.92
CA PRO A 209 -31.23 6.75 -6.51
C PRO A 209 -30.00 5.90 -6.13
N PRO A 210 -29.01 6.45 -5.41
CA PRO A 210 -27.78 5.73 -5.04
C PRO A 210 -28.05 4.40 -4.31
N GLU A 211 -29.10 4.33 -3.50
CA GLU A 211 -29.49 3.14 -2.74
C GLU A 211 -29.91 1.99 -3.67
N THR A 212 -30.60 2.31 -4.77
CA THR A 212 -31.01 1.31 -5.76
C THR A 212 -29.81 0.77 -6.52
N GLN A 213 -28.88 1.66 -6.89
CA GLN A 213 -27.65 1.28 -7.57
C GLN A 213 -26.73 0.46 -6.67
N MET A 214 -26.62 0.82 -5.39
CA MET A 214 -25.86 0.06 -4.40
C MET A 214 -26.44 -1.36 -4.22
N ALA A 215 -27.76 -1.50 -4.11
CA ALA A 215 -28.39 -2.81 -4.02
C ALA A 215 -28.14 -3.67 -5.27
N ALA A 216 -28.20 -3.07 -6.46
CA ALA A 216 -27.87 -3.73 -7.72
C ALA A 216 -26.40 -4.16 -7.77
N LEU A 217 -25.48 -3.29 -7.33
CA LEU A 217 -24.05 -3.57 -7.28
C LEU A 217 -23.73 -4.71 -6.31
N LYS A 218 -24.30 -4.70 -5.10
CA LYS A 218 -24.15 -5.81 -4.14
C LYS A 218 -24.63 -7.13 -4.73
N THR A 219 -25.78 -7.13 -5.41
CA THR A 219 -26.30 -8.30 -6.10
C THR A 219 -25.35 -8.79 -7.20
N GLN A 220 -24.81 -7.88 -8.00
CA GLN A 220 -23.86 -8.20 -9.07
C GLN A 220 -22.56 -8.78 -8.51
N ILE A 221 -22.00 -8.18 -7.47
CA ILE A 221 -20.77 -8.67 -6.82
C ILE A 221 -21.01 -10.05 -6.20
N ASN A 222 -22.11 -10.25 -5.46
CA ASN A 222 -22.46 -11.54 -4.86
C ASN A 222 -22.69 -12.63 -5.91
N SER A 223 -23.34 -12.32 -7.03
CA SER A 223 -23.46 -13.25 -8.16
C SER A 223 -22.08 -13.60 -8.75
N GLY A 224 -21.19 -12.61 -8.81
CA GLY A 224 -19.80 -12.78 -9.18
C GLY A 224 -19.03 -13.73 -8.27
N ILE A 225 -19.12 -13.52 -6.96
CA ILE A 225 -18.49 -14.36 -5.93
C ILE A 225 -19.01 -15.80 -6.02
N ALA A 226 -20.32 -15.98 -6.19
CA ALA A 226 -20.92 -17.30 -6.34
C ALA A 226 -20.38 -18.05 -7.56
N ALA A 227 -20.09 -17.32 -8.65
CA ALA A 227 -19.57 -17.88 -9.91
C ALA A 227 -18.05 -18.17 -9.90
N LEU A 228 -17.31 -17.78 -8.85
CA LEU A 228 -15.89 -18.11 -8.74
C LEU A 228 -15.68 -19.64 -8.69
N PRO A 229 -14.56 -20.18 -9.19
CA PRO A 229 -14.33 -21.62 -9.19
C PRO A 229 -14.10 -22.16 -7.78
N ASP A 230 -14.84 -23.21 -7.39
CA ASP A 230 -14.73 -23.83 -6.06
C ASP A 230 -13.32 -24.38 -5.77
N THR A 231 -12.56 -24.72 -6.82
CA THR A 231 -11.19 -25.20 -6.70
C THR A 231 -10.22 -24.12 -6.20
N SER A 232 -10.52 -22.85 -6.47
CA SER A 232 -9.68 -21.72 -6.04
C SER A 232 -10.30 -20.92 -4.90
N PHE A 233 -11.62 -20.94 -4.77
CA PHE A 233 -12.38 -20.25 -3.74
C PHE A 233 -13.30 -21.25 -3.04
N PRO A 234 -12.86 -21.84 -1.91
CA PRO A 234 -13.69 -22.71 -1.11
C PRO A 234 -14.98 -22.03 -0.67
N THR A 235 -16.02 -22.80 -0.36
CA THR A 235 -17.34 -22.29 0.06
C THR A 235 -17.24 -21.29 1.21
N GLU A 236 -16.39 -21.55 2.20
CA GLU A 236 -16.17 -20.67 3.37
C GLU A 236 -15.59 -19.31 2.96
N THR A 237 -14.70 -19.29 1.96
CA THR A 237 -14.14 -18.06 1.40
C THR A 237 -15.19 -17.26 0.68
N LYS A 238 -16.01 -17.91 -0.16
CA LYS A 238 -17.14 -17.24 -0.83
C LYS A 238 -18.12 -16.63 0.18
N ALA A 239 -18.47 -17.39 1.22
CA ALA A 239 -19.36 -16.93 2.28
C ALA A 239 -18.78 -15.70 3.02
N SER A 240 -17.48 -15.73 3.35
CA SER A 240 -16.79 -14.60 3.99
C SER A 240 -16.79 -13.34 3.12
N LEU A 241 -16.49 -13.48 1.82
CA LEU A 241 -16.52 -12.36 0.88
C LEU A 241 -17.93 -11.79 0.73
N THR A 242 -18.96 -12.65 0.60
CA THR A 242 -20.36 -12.23 0.55
C THR A 242 -20.76 -11.49 1.82
N ALA A 243 -20.38 -11.97 3.00
CA ALA A 243 -20.69 -11.31 4.27
C ALA A 243 -20.13 -9.88 4.35
N MET A 244 -18.91 -9.66 3.87
CA MET A 244 -18.33 -8.32 3.78
C MET A 244 -19.09 -7.43 2.79
N ILE A 245 -19.38 -7.93 1.59
CA ILE A 245 -20.12 -7.19 0.56
C ILE A 245 -21.53 -6.82 1.03
N ASP A 246 -22.16 -7.68 1.82
CA ASP A 246 -23.48 -7.44 2.40
C ASP A 246 -23.48 -6.30 3.43
N GLN A 247 -22.33 -5.90 3.97
CA GLN A 247 -22.21 -4.73 4.83
C GLN A 247 -21.94 -3.42 4.09
N LEU A 248 -21.65 -3.45 2.78
CA LEU A 248 -21.52 -2.22 2.00
C LEU A 248 -22.81 -1.37 2.09
N PRO A 249 -22.68 -0.04 2.16
CA PRO A 249 -21.45 0.74 1.98
C PRO A 249 -20.56 0.90 3.22
N ASN A 250 -20.96 0.38 4.37
CA ASN A 250 -20.35 0.63 5.67
C ASN A 250 -19.83 -0.68 6.32
N PRO A 251 -18.84 -1.36 5.70
CA PRO A 251 -18.31 -2.60 6.25
C PRO A 251 -17.51 -2.31 7.52
N SER A 252 -17.80 -3.08 8.57
CA SER A 252 -17.15 -2.95 9.88
C SER A 252 -16.68 -4.31 10.38
N GLY A 253 -15.39 -4.43 10.65
CA GLY A 253 -14.72 -5.67 11.06
C GLY A 253 -13.39 -5.92 10.37
N THR A 254 -12.91 -7.16 10.47
CA THR A 254 -11.59 -7.57 9.95
C THR A 254 -11.73 -8.55 8.80
N LEU A 255 -11.15 -8.22 7.65
CA LEU A 255 -10.95 -9.12 6.52
C LEU A 255 -9.50 -9.58 6.48
N ASN A 256 -9.29 -10.89 6.45
CA ASN A 256 -8.00 -11.48 6.12
C ASN A 256 -8.13 -12.26 4.81
N LEU A 257 -7.29 -11.94 3.83
CA LEU A 257 -7.22 -12.59 2.54
C LEU A 257 -5.81 -13.13 2.32
N THR A 258 -5.70 -14.42 2.01
CA THR A 258 -4.46 -15.06 1.59
C THR A 258 -4.65 -15.65 0.21
N MET A 259 -3.64 -15.44 -0.63
CA MET A 259 -3.63 -15.88 -2.01
C MET A 259 -2.27 -16.52 -2.30
N THR A 260 -2.30 -17.71 -2.88
CA THR A 260 -1.08 -18.47 -3.23
C THR A 260 -1.19 -19.06 -4.64
N SER A 261 -0.07 -19.12 -5.34
CA SER A 261 0.05 -19.74 -6.65
C SER A 261 1.45 -20.28 -6.90
N ASP A 262 1.53 -21.57 -7.25
CA ASP A 262 2.79 -22.23 -7.59
C ASP A 262 3.46 -21.62 -8.83
N LYS A 263 2.65 -21.20 -9.81
CA LYS A 263 3.13 -20.56 -11.06
C LYS A 263 3.19 -19.04 -10.96
N GLY A 264 2.53 -18.47 -9.94
CA GLY A 264 2.36 -17.04 -9.75
C GLY A 264 1.41 -16.40 -10.77
N ILE A 265 0.93 -15.19 -10.45
CA ILE A 265 0.14 -14.34 -11.34
C ILE A 265 1.10 -13.37 -12.03
N GLY A 266 1.27 -13.54 -13.33
CA GLY A 266 2.18 -12.70 -14.10
C GLY A 266 1.47 -11.83 -15.15
N PRO A 267 2.27 -11.11 -15.95
CA PRO A 267 1.82 -10.27 -17.05
C PRO A 267 0.91 -11.00 -18.04
N ALA A 268 1.14 -12.28 -18.32
CA ALA A 268 0.29 -13.02 -19.26
C ALA A 268 -1.18 -13.07 -18.81
N GLN A 269 -1.41 -13.15 -17.50
CA GLN A 269 -2.73 -13.16 -16.90
C GLN A 269 -3.29 -11.73 -16.76
N THR A 270 -2.46 -10.74 -16.43
CA THR A 270 -2.90 -9.36 -16.15
C THR A 270 -2.98 -8.45 -17.38
N LEU A 271 -2.20 -8.72 -18.43
CA LEU A 271 -2.08 -7.89 -19.63
C LEU A 271 -3.42 -7.64 -20.35
N PRO A 272 -4.34 -8.62 -20.50
CA PRO A 272 -5.66 -8.35 -21.07
C PRO A 272 -6.36 -7.20 -20.35
N PHE A 273 -6.36 -7.19 -19.01
CA PHE A 273 -7.02 -6.15 -18.21
C PHE A 273 -6.31 -4.80 -18.28
N ILE A 274 -4.98 -4.79 -18.42
CA ILE A 274 -4.22 -3.55 -18.67
C ILE A 274 -4.63 -2.94 -20.01
N LEU A 275 -4.85 -3.76 -21.04
CA LEU A 275 -5.18 -3.30 -22.39
C LEU A 275 -6.67 -2.97 -22.58
N THR A 276 -7.57 -3.73 -21.95
CA THR A 276 -9.02 -3.58 -22.11
C THR A 276 -9.67 -2.76 -21.00
N GLY A 277 -8.92 -2.38 -19.97
CA GLY A 277 -9.42 -1.71 -18.78
C GLY A 277 -9.96 -2.65 -17.71
N VAL A 278 -10.49 -2.06 -16.63
CA VAL A 278 -11.04 -2.80 -15.48
C VAL A 278 -12.14 -3.74 -15.96
N PRO A 279 -12.10 -5.03 -15.58
CA PRO A 279 -13.13 -5.98 -15.94
C PRO A 279 -14.50 -5.52 -15.47
N ARG A 280 -15.52 -5.74 -16.29
CA ARG A 280 -16.89 -5.25 -16.04
C ARG A 280 -17.68 -6.18 -15.13
N SER A 281 -17.15 -7.37 -14.89
CA SER A 281 -17.75 -8.39 -14.04
C SER A 281 -16.68 -9.22 -13.32
N VAL A 282 -17.08 -9.88 -12.24
CA VAL A 282 -16.23 -10.85 -11.55
C VAL A 282 -15.98 -12.09 -12.42
N GLN A 283 -16.88 -12.42 -13.36
CA GLN A 283 -16.64 -13.53 -14.29
C GLN A 283 -15.46 -13.25 -15.23
N ASP A 284 -15.26 -11.98 -15.64
CA ASP A 284 -14.12 -11.57 -16.45
C ASP A 284 -12.79 -11.76 -15.69
N LEU A 285 -12.83 -11.76 -14.35
CA LEU A 285 -11.66 -12.00 -13.49
C LEU A 285 -11.34 -13.49 -13.31
N ALA A 286 -12.28 -14.40 -13.60
CA ALA A 286 -12.10 -15.84 -13.36
C ALA A 286 -10.80 -16.43 -13.95
N PRO A 287 -10.34 -16.04 -15.17
CA PRO A 287 -9.08 -16.53 -15.72
C PRO A 287 -7.85 -16.15 -14.90
N LEU A 288 -7.88 -15.04 -14.15
CA LEU A 288 -6.77 -14.64 -13.27
C LEU A 288 -6.55 -15.66 -12.17
N PHE A 289 -7.62 -16.30 -11.69
CA PHE A 289 -7.59 -17.18 -10.53
C PHE A 289 -7.25 -18.64 -10.86
N ASN A 290 -7.05 -18.97 -12.13
CA ASN A 290 -6.72 -20.32 -12.56
C ASN A 290 -5.38 -20.78 -11.98
N GLY A 291 -5.40 -21.84 -11.17
CA GLY A 291 -4.20 -22.37 -10.51
C GLY A 291 -3.78 -21.59 -9.28
N MET A 292 -4.73 -20.88 -8.66
CA MET A 292 -4.55 -20.18 -7.39
C MET A 292 -5.38 -20.83 -6.30
N ASN A 293 -4.90 -20.70 -5.06
CA ASN A 293 -5.70 -20.95 -3.86
C ASN A 293 -5.90 -19.62 -3.14
N VAL A 294 -7.16 -19.23 -2.98
CA VAL A 294 -7.56 -18.01 -2.28
C VAL A 294 -8.37 -18.42 -1.06
N THR A 295 -7.97 -17.92 0.09
CA THR A 295 -8.71 -18.06 1.35
C THR A 295 -9.03 -16.67 1.88
N ALA A 296 -10.29 -16.44 2.24
CA ALA A 296 -10.72 -15.21 2.89
C ALA A 296 -11.54 -15.53 4.13
N THR A 297 -11.33 -14.74 5.17
CA THR A 297 -12.12 -14.76 6.41
C THR A 297 -12.53 -13.34 6.74
N PHE A 298 -13.82 -13.13 6.96
CA PHE A 298 -14.35 -11.85 7.41
C PHE A 298 -15.02 -12.03 8.76
N SER A 299 -14.59 -11.23 9.73
CA SER A 299 -15.13 -11.18 11.09
C SER A 299 -15.77 -9.82 11.30
N PRO A 300 -17.10 -9.69 11.23
CA PRO A 300 -17.80 -8.46 11.55
C PRO A 300 -17.40 -7.96 12.94
N SER A 301 -17.23 -6.65 13.10
CA SER A 301 -17.18 -6.05 14.43
C SER A 301 -18.50 -6.35 15.14
N GLU A 302 -18.46 -6.78 16.40
CA GLU A 302 -19.67 -6.79 17.23
C GLU A 302 -20.17 -5.35 17.32
N GLN A 303 -21.26 -5.03 16.64
CA GLN A 303 -21.99 -3.80 16.93
C GLN A 303 -22.49 -3.97 18.35
N GLU A 304 -21.90 -3.25 19.31
CA GLU A 304 -22.55 -3.01 20.59
C GLU A 304 -23.95 -2.47 20.24
N ALA A 305 -24.97 -3.28 20.53
CA ALA A 305 -26.33 -2.82 20.42
C ALA A 305 -26.47 -1.71 21.45
N ASP A 306 -26.38 -0.45 20.99
CA ASP A 306 -26.84 0.69 21.76
C ASP A 306 -28.33 0.44 22.06
N ASP A 307 -28.59 -0.09 23.25
CA ASP A 307 -29.89 -0.11 23.91
C ASP A 307 -30.29 1.35 24.17
N ASP A 308 -30.94 1.99 23.19
CA ASP A 308 -31.70 3.24 23.34
C ASP A 308 -33.22 2.99 23.24
#